data_AF-A0A0A2AJ16-F1
#
_entry.id   AF-A0A0A2AJ16-F1
#
_cell.length_a   1.000
_cell.length_b   1.000
_cell.length_c   1.000
_cell.angle_alpha   90.00
_cell.angle_beta   90.00
_cell.angle_gamma   90.00
#
_symmetry.space_group_name_H-M   'P 1'
#
loop_
_entity.id
_entity.type
_entity.pdbx_description
1 polymer ?
#
loop_
_entity_poly.entity_id
_entity_poly.type
_entity_poly.pdbx_seq_one_letter_code
_entity_poly.pdbx_strand_id
1 'polypeptide(L)'
;MEDKAQANEVQTASMNRTKAPQKVEVVVANSSSGSEVNILGELSIFVLRIGFCALMIHHGLEKLQDPQGFAEFVVGKYFPFLPGDPVIWTFGAAITQLVCPAGLALGIFARLSSLGLFSTMAFAVYFHLLDTGLEGFPLAVVEGHNYAFELSFIYGAISLYFLCAGPGRLSLFRKTNKITYYPKST
;
A
#
# COMPACT_ATOMS: atom_id res chain seq x y z
N MET A 1 35.73 -8.14 -56.42
CA MET A 1 35.04 -7.81 -55.15
C MET A 1 35.39 -8.91 -54.17
N GLU A 2 36.59 -8.91 -53.57
CA GLU A 2 37.05 -10.08 -52.82
C GLU A 2 38.18 -9.74 -51.84
N ASP A 3 38.13 -8.56 -51.20
CA ASP A 3 39.22 -8.13 -50.30
C ASP A 3 38.72 -7.30 -49.08
N LYS A 4 37.50 -7.61 -48.59
CA LYS A 4 36.95 -7.01 -47.36
C LYS A 4 36.36 -8.02 -46.37
N ALA A 5 36.34 -9.32 -46.70
CA ALA A 5 35.82 -10.35 -45.81
C ALA A 5 36.87 -10.87 -44.82
N GLN A 6 38.16 -10.90 -45.21
CA GLN A 6 39.20 -11.58 -44.43
C GLN A 6 39.76 -10.74 -43.27
N ALA A 7 39.53 -9.42 -43.26
CA ALA A 7 39.97 -8.53 -42.17
C ALA A 7 39.04 -8.56 -40.94
N ASN A 8 37.81 -9.07 -41.07
CA ASN A 8 36.82 -9.02 -39.99
C ASN A 8 36.73 -10.32 -39.17
N GLU A 9 37.26 -11.44 -39.68
CA GLU A 9 37.35 -12.70 -38.92
C GLU A 9 38.55 -12.76 -37.97
N VAL A 10 39.60 -11.98 -38.23
CA VAL A 10 40.80 -11.97 -37.37
C VAL A 10 40.54 -11.22 -36.05
N GLN A 11 39.57 -10.30 -36.03
CA GLN A 11 39.28 -9.50 -34.83
C GLN A 11 38.35 -10.21 -33.83
N THR A 12 37.53 -11.16 -34.27
CA THR A 12 36.65 -11.97 -33.40
C THR A 12 37.34 -13.15 -32.73
N ALA A 13 38.50 -13.58 -33.23
CA ALA A 13 39.24 -14.73 -32.69
C ALA A 13 40.23 -14.39 -31.54
N SER A 14 40.35 -13.13 -31.14
CA SER A 14 41.33 -12.67 -30.13
C SER A 14 40.71 -12.16 -28.82
N MET A 15 39.57 -12.69 -28.40
CA MET A 15 38.95 -12.36 -27.10
C MET A 15 38.75 -13.57 -26.16
N ASN A 16 39.34 -14.72 -26.47
CA ASN A 16 39.19 -15.90 -25.62
C ASN A 16 40.51 -16.54 -25.19
N ARG A 17 41.48 -15.72 -24.77
CA ARG A 17 42.68 -16.19 -24.09
C ARG A 17 42.70 -15.75 -22.63
N THR A 18 42.54 -16.76 -21.77
CA THR A 18 43.00 -16.84 -20.38
C THR A 18 42.26 -15.97 -19.36
N LYS A 19 41.21 -16.53 -18.76
CA LYS A 19 41.02 -16.42 -17.31
C LYS A 19 41.01 -17.83 -16.75
N ALA A 20 41.93 -18.12 -15.84
CA ALA A 20 41.91 -19.33 -15.01
C ALA A 20 40.51 -19.50 -14.40
N PRO A 21 40.03 -20.73 -14.15
CA PRO A 21 38.73 -20.95 -13.53
C PRO A 21 38.67 -20.15 -12.22
N GLN A 22 37.92 -19.06 -12.23
CA GLN A 22 37.75 -18.24 -11.04
C GLN A 22 36.95 -19.07 -10.06
N LYS A 23 37.57 -19.48 -8.95
CA LYS A 23 36.90 -20.13 -7.83
C LYS A 23 35.89 -19.12 -7.28
N VAL A 24 34.66 -19.15 -7.79
CA VAL A 24 33.54 -18.39 -7.24
C VAL A 24 33.14 -19.08 -5.96
N GLU A 25 33.79 -18.68 -4.87
CA GLU A 25 33.40 -19.08 -3.54
C GLU A 25 32.10 -18.35 -3.22
N VAL A 26 30.98 -19.06 -3.37
CA VAL A 26 29.70 -18.63 -2.81
C VAL A 26 29.89 -18.69 -1.31
N VAL A 27 30.39 -17.58 -0.74
CA VAL A 27 30.35 -17.35 0.70
C VAL A 27 28.86 -17.29 1.02
N VAL A 28 28.31 -18.41 1.48
CA VAL A 28 27.03 -18.42 2.16
C VAL A 28 27.25 -17.54 3.37
N ALA A 29 26.89 -16.26 3.25
CA ALA A 29 26.85 -15.36 4.36
C ALA A 29 26.00 -16.07 5.41
N ASN A 30 26.66 -16.52 6.48
CA ASN A 30 26.00 -17.22 7.56
C ASN A 30 24.92 -16.27 8.03
N SER A 31 23.66 -16.55 7.69
CA SER A 31 22.53 -15.68 7.99
C SER A 31 22.14 -15.79 9.48
N SER A 32 23.11 -16.09 10.34
CA SER A 32 22.96 -16.16 11.79
C SER A 32 22.83 -14.77 12.42
N SER A 33 22.93 -13.69 11.65
CA SER A 33 22.23 -12.44 11.98
C SER A 33 20.79 -12.51 11.46
N GLY A 34 20.05 -13.53 11.88
CA GLY A 34 18.61 -13.54 11.73
C GLY A 34 18.11 -12.32 12.51
N SER A 35 17.73 -11.26 11.79
CA SER A 35 17.12 -10.06 12.36
C SER A 35 16.11 -10.52 13.41
N GLU A 36 16.42 -10.30 14.70
CA GLU A 36 15.55 -10.75 15.79
C GLU A 36 14.15 -10.24 15.50
N VAL A 37 13.18 -11.16 15.53
CA VAL A 37 11.81 -10.78 15.25
C VAL A 37 11.35 -9.91 16.41
N ASN A 38 11.11 -8.62 16.15
CA ASN A 38 10.50 -7.75 17.14
C ASN A 38 9.03 -8.13 17.30
N ILE A 39 8.76 -9.12 18.17
CA ILE A 39 7.42 -9.67 18.42
C ILE A 39 6.45 -8.56 18.81
N LEU A 40 6.88 -7.63 19.65
CA LEU A 40 6.06 -6.51 20.09
C LEU A 40 5.71 -5.57 18.93
N GLY A 41 6.68 -5.30 18.04
CA GLY A 41 6.44 -4.52 16.82
C GLY A 41 5.45 -5.20 15.88
N GLU A 42 5.62 -6.50 15.65
CA GLU A 42 4.72 -7.28 14.78
C GLU A 42 3.31 -7.40 15.35
N LEU A 43 3.17 -7.56 16.66
CA LEU A 43 1.88 -7.59 17.33
C LEU A 43 1.20 -6.21 17.29
N SER A 44 1.96 -5.14 17.58
CA SER A 44 1.45 -3.76 17.53
C SER A 44 0.90 -3.42 16.14
N ILE A 45 1.65 -3.75 15.08
CA ILE A 45 1.17 -3.45 13.73
C ILE A 45 -0.03 -4.31 13.32
N PHE A 46 -0.08 -5.57 13.79
CA PHE A 46 -1.23 -6.43 13.58
C PHE A 46 -2.49 -5.88 14.26
N VAL A 47 -2.39 -5.45 15.53
CA VAL A 47 -3.51 -4.84 16.26
C VAL A 47 -3.96 -3.55 15.57
N LEU A 48 -3.02 -2.68 15.19
CA LEU A 48 -3.35 -1.47 14.42
C LEU A 48 -4.09 -1.83 13.13
N ARG A 49 -3.63 -2.84 12.38
CA ARG A 49 -4.25 -3.28 11.12
C ARG A 49 -5.68 -3.73 11.33
N ILE A 50 -5.92 -4.62 12.29
CA ILE A 50 -7.26 -5.19 12.53
C ILE A 50 -8.20 -4.12 13.08
N GLY A 51 -7.76 -3.32 14.06
CA GLY A 51 -8.57 -2.23 14.62
C GLY A 51 -8.94 -1.19 13.57
N PHE A 52 -7.97 -0.74 12.79
CA PHE A 52 -8.19 0.16 11.65
C PHE A 52 -9.20 -0.40 10.65
N CYS A 53 -9.07 -1.68 10.27
CA CYS A 53 -9.97 -2.30 9.30
C CYS A 53 -11.40 -2.42 9.84
N ALA A 54 -11.57 -2.77 11.13
CA ALA A 54 -12.89 -2.87 11.75
C ALA A 54 -13.62 -1.52 11.75
N LEU A 55 -12.93 -0.44 12.13
CA LEU A 55 -13.51 0.89 12.14
C LEU A 55 -13.77 1.42 10.72
N MET A 56 -12.92 1.08 9.75
CA MET A 56 -13.13 1.44 8.35
C MET A 56 -14.38 0.77 7.76
N ILE A 57 -14.64 -0.50 8.13
CA ILE A 57 -15.87 -1.20 7.75
C ILE A 57 -17.09 -0.47 8.29
N HIS A 58 -17.08 -0.09 9.58
CA HIS A 58 -18.16 0.70 10.17
C HIS A 58 -18.40 2.01 9.39
N HIS A 59 -17.32 2.73 9.09
CA HIS A 59 -17.36 3.99 8.33
C HIS A 59 -17.91 3.82 6.89
N GLY A 60 -17.70 2.65 6.28
CA GLY A 60 -18.31 2.27 5.02
C GLY A 60 -19.80 1.94 5.14
N LEU A 61 -20.20 1.25 6.21
CA LEU A 61 -21.59 0.88 6.47
C LEU A 61 -22.50 2.10 6.67
N GLU A 62 -22.02 3.14 7.36
CA GLU A 62 -22.78 4.40 7.53
C GLU A 62 -23.18 5.02 6.17
N LYS A 63 -22.31 4.92 5.16
CA LYS A 63 -22.62 5.41 3.79
C LYS A 63 -23.67 4.57 3.09
N LEU A 64 -23.81 3.30 3.46
CA LEU A 64 -24.85 2.42 2.92
C LEU A 64 -26.20 2.60 3.62
N GLN A 65 -26.24 3.22 4.80
CA GLN A 65 -27.49 3.51 5.52
C GLN A 65 -28.26 4.66 4.88
N ASP A 66 -27.57 5.69 4.38
CA ASP A 66 -28.17 6.78 3.60
C ASP A 66 -27.29 7.18 2.39
N PRO A 67 -27.28 6.36 1.32
CA PRO A 67 -26.50 6.65 0.12
C PRO A 67 -26.96 7.92 -0.59
N GLN A 68 -28.26 8.20 -0.57
CA GLN A 68 -28.85 9.35 -1.25
C GLN A 68 -28.44 10.65 -0.55
N GLY A 69 -28.55 10.71 0.78
CA GLY A 69 -28.12 11.88 1.54
C GLY A 69 -26.62 12.14 1.40
N PHE A 70 -25.79 11.09 1.46
CA PHE A 70 -24.34 11.26 1.24
C PHE A 70 -24.03 11.74 -0.20
N ALA A 71 -24.75 11.21 -1.19
CA ALA A 71 -24.59 11.62 -2.58
C ALA A 71 -24.98 13.10 -2.79
N GLU A 72 -26.08 13.56 -2.19
CA GLU A 72 -26.54 14.94 -2.32
C GLU A 72 -25.64 15.92 -1.56
N PHE A 73 -25.43 15.66 -0.26
CA PHE A 73 -24.79 16.62 0.64
C PHE A 73 -23.27 16.57 0.64
N VAL A 74 -22.66 15.46 0.18
CA VAL A 74 -21.21 15.32 0.09
C VAL A 74 -20.75 15.26 -1.36
N VAL A 75 -21.21 14.25 -2.12
CA VAL A 75 -20.65 14.00 -3.45
C VAL A 75 -21.01 15.08 -4.45
N GLY A 76 -22.29 15.39 -4.60
CA GLY A 76 -22.78 16.42 -5.52
C GLY A 76 -22.31 17.82 -5.13
N LYS A 77 -22.19 18.09 -3.82
CA LYS A 77 -21.78 19.40 -3.30
C LYS A 77 -20.28 19.67 -3.46
N TYR A 78 -19.41 18.74 -3.06
CA TYR A 78 -17.96 18.99 -2.99
C TYR A 78 -17.16 18.37 -4.14
N PHE A 79 -17.74 17.44 -4.90
CA PHE A 79 -17.07 16.77 -6.03
C PHE A 79 -17.83 16.89 -7.36
N PRO A 80 -18.24 18.10 -7.78
CA PRO A 80 -19.01 18.30 -9.01
C PRO A 80 -18.24 17.95 -10.29
N PHE A 81 -16.93 17.77 -10.20
CA PHE A 81 -16.08 17.35 -11.31
C PHE A 81 -16.17 15.84 -11.62
N LEU A 82 -16.74 15.05 -10.71
CA LEU A 82 -16.93 13.62 -10.93
C LEU A 82 -18.05 13.41 -11.96
N PRO A 83 -17.81 12.63 -13.03
CA PRO A 83 -18.82 12.41 -14.05
C PRO A 83 -19.94 11.49 -13.56
N GLY A 84 -21.14 11.71 -14.08
CA GLY A 84 -22.30 10.86 -13.83
C GLY A 84 -23.05 11.17 -12.53
N ASP A 85 -23.82 10.19 -12.06
CA ASP A 85 -24.64 10.33 -10.87
C ASP A 85 -23.77 10.25 -9.58
N PRO A 86 -23.83 11.25 -8.68
CA PRO A 86 -23.15 11.24 -7.39
C PRO A 86 -23.39 9.99 -6.53
N VAL A 87 -24.53 9.32 -6.70
CA VAL A 87 -24.87 8.08 -6.00
C VAL A 87 -23.90 6.95 -6.36
N ILE A 88 -23.43 6.88 -7.61
CA ILE A 88 -22.47 5.86 -8.06
C ILE A 88 -21.15 5.98 -7.28
N TRP A 89 -20.67 7.20 -7.10
CA TRP A 89 -19.44 7.49 -6.37
C TRP A 89 -19.60 7.24 -4.86
N THR A 90 -20.79 7.46 -4.32
CA THR A 90 -21.12 7.11 -2.94
C THR A 90 -21.01 5.60 -2.71
N PHE A 91 -21.61 4.79 -3.59
CA PHE A 91 -21.44 3.34 -3.53
C PHE A 91 -19.99 2.92 -3.76
N GLY A 92 -19.27 3.57 -4.69
CA GLY A 92 -17.84 3.30 -4.91
C GLY A 92 -17.01 3.53 -3.65
N ALA A 93 -17.23 4.63 -2.94
CA ALA A 93 -16.57 4.93 -1.67
C ALA A 93 -16.95 3.91 -0.58
N ALA A 94 -18.25 3.59 -0.44
CA ALA A 94 -18.74 2.64 0.54
C ALA A 94 -18.17 1.22 0.31
N ILE A 95 -18.24 0.72 -0.93
CA ILE A 95 -17.70 -0.60 -1.30
C ILE A 95 -16.18 -0.66 -1.07
N THR A 96 -15.45 0.40 -1.43
CA THR A 96 -14.01 0.50 -1.14
C THR A 96 -13.75 0.39 0.36
N GLN A 97 -14.55 1.07 1.18
CA GLN A 97 -14.47 1.03 2.65
C GLN A 97 -15.02 -0.27 3.28
N LEU A 98 -15.50 -1.22 2.48
CA LEU A 98 -15.87 -2.58 2.95
C LEU A 98 -14.90 -3.65 2.46
N VAL A 99 -14.58 -3.62 1.16
CA VAL A 99 -13.75 -4.65 0.51
C VAL A 99 -12.27 -4.46 0.80
N CYS A 100 -11.74 -3.24 0.67
CA CYS A 100 -10.32 -2.97 0.94
C CYS A 100 -9.92 -3.25 2.39
N PRO A 101 -10.67 -2.86 3.44
CA PRO A 101 -10.29 -3.20 4.81
C PRO A 101 -10.39 -4.70 5.08
N ALA A 102 -11.34 -5.43 4.46
CA ALA A 102 -11.34 -6.89 4.54
C ALA A 102 -10.06 -7.51 3.93
N GLY A 103 -9.68 -7.06 2.73
CA GLY A 103 -8.43 -7.49 2.10
C GLY A 103 -7.19 -7.14 2.94
N LEU A 104 -7.12 -5.91 3.46
CA LEU A 104 -6.02 -5.46 4.30
C LEU A 104 -5.95 -6.23 5.63
N ALA A 105 -7.09 -6.50 6.29
CA ALA A 105 -7.14 -7.27 7.53
C ALA A 105 -6.52 -8.66 7.36
N LEU A 106 -6.83 -9.33 6.24
CA LEU A 106 -6.27 -10.62 5.87
C LEU A 106 -4.82 -10.53 5.37
N GLY A 107 -4.38 -9.34 4.95
CA GLY A 107 -3.10 -9.10 4.30
C GLY A 107 -3.06 -9.51 2.82
N ILE A 108 -4.22 -9.63 2.18
CA ILE A 108 -4.40 -9.97 0.76
C ILE A 108 -4.46 -8.67 -0.05
N PHE A 109 -3.61 -8.55 -1.07
CA PHE A 109 -3.48 -7.32 -1.87
C PHE A 109 -3.32 -6.06 -1.01
N ALA A 110 -2.68 -6.19 0.16
CA ALA A 110 -2.69 -5.17 1.21
C ALA A 110 -2.32 -3.77 0.70
N ARG A 111 -1.30 -3.65 -0.15
CA ARG A 111 -0.91 -2.36 -0.73
C ARG A 111 -2.00 -1.75 -1.62
N LEU A 112 -2.65 -2.56 -2.46
CA LEU A 112 -3.73 -2.08 -3.32
C LEU A 112 -4.97 -1.71 -2.50
N SER A 113 -5.31 -2.53 -1.49
CA SER A 113 -6.37 -2.22 -0.54
C SER A 113 -6.10 -0.91 0.21
N SER A 114 -4.87 -0.73 0.70
CA SER A 114 -4.45 0.50 1.37
C SER A 114 -4.46 1.72 0.44
N LEU A 115 -4.16 1.55 -0.84
CA LEU A 115 -4.28 2.64 -1.83
C LEU A 115 -5.75 3.09 -1.99
N GLY A 116 -6.69 2.14 -2.09
CA GLY A 116 -8.12 2.46 -2.16
C GLY A 116 -8.61 3.18 -0.91
N LEU A 117 -8.24 2.67 0.28
CA LEU A 117 -8.57 3.31 1.56
C LEU A 117 -7.97 4.71 1.65
N PHE A 118 -6.69 4.86 1.34
CA PHE A 118 -6.02 6.15 1.32
C PHE A 118 -6.71 7.14 0.38
N SER A 119 -7.09 6.70 -0.82
CA SER A 119 -7.82 7.54 -1.77
C SER A 119 -9.14 8.04 -1.19
N THR A 120 -9.97 7.17 -0.61
CA THR A 120 -11.24 7.60 0.00
C THR A 120 -11.04 8.57 1.16
N MET A 121 -9.99 8.39 1.95
CA MET A 121 -9.67 9.27 3.07
C MET A 121 -9.09 10.62 2.61
N ALA A 122 -8.33 10.64 1.52
CA ALA A 122 -7.83 11.89 0.95
C ALA A 122 -8.97 12.77 0.41
N PHE A 123 -9.95 12.15 -0.27
CA PHE A 123 -11.19 12.85 -0.66
C PHE A 123 -11.96 13.29 0.59
N ALA A 124 -12.01 12.48 1.64
CA ALA A 124 -12.67 12.84 2.88
C ALA A 124 -12.07 14.07 3.56
N VAL A 125 -10.74 14.10 3.70
CA VAL A 125 -10.00 15.27 4.21
C VAL A 125 -10.29 16.49 3.33
N TYR A 126 -10.25 16.32 2.00
CA TYR A 126 -10.50 17.41 1.07
C TYR A 126 -11.90 18.02 1.25
N PHE A 127 -12.96 17.21 1.32
CA PHE A 127 -14.30 17.78 1.51
C PHE A 127 -14.45 18.44 2.88
N HIS A 128 -13.91 17.85 3.96
CA HIS A 128 -14.01 18.47 5.28
C HIS A 128 -13.31 19.83 5.32
N LEU A 129 -12.14 19.94 4.69
CA LEU A 129 -11.43 21.22 4.55
C LEU A 129 -12.18 22.23 3.70
N LEU A 130 -12.96 21.79 2.69
CA LEU A 130 -13.82 22.69 1.92
C LEU A 130 -15.07 23.12 2.71
N ASP A 131 -15.61 22.25 3.55
CA ASP A 131 -16.84 22.50 4.30
C ASP A 131 -16.62 23.43 5.48
N THR A 132 -15.66 23.10 6.35
CA THR A 132 -15.42 23.81 7.61
C THR A 132 -14.11 24.61 7.63
N GLY A 133 -13.26 24.43 6.61
CA GLY A 133 -11.93 25.05 6.59
C GLY A 133 -10.97 24.36 7.57
N LEU A 134 -10.04 25.14 8.13
CA LEU A 134 -9.11 24.66 9.15
C LEU A 134 -9.66 24.79 10.57
N GLU A 135 -10.80 25.44 10.78
CA GLU A 135 -11.44 25.61 12.09
C GLU A 135 -10.51 26.18 13.19
N GLY A 136 -9.44 26.89 12.81
CA GLY A 136 -8.42 27.41 13.73
C GLY A 136 -7.40 26.39 14.25
N PHE A 137 -7.25 25.25 13.57
CA PHE A 137 -6.23 24.24 13.85
C PHE A 137 -4.82 24.84 14.01
N PRO A 138 -4.00 24.39 14.98
CA PRO A 138 -4.23 23.26 15.90
C PRO A 138 -4.74 23.64 17.30
N LEU A 139 -4.96 24.93 17.59
CA LEU A 139 -5.16 25.41 18.97
C LEU A 139 -6.58 25.92 19.29
N ALA A 140 -7.48 25.95 18.30
CA ALA A 140 -8.85 26.38 18.53
C ALA A 140 -9.69 25.33 19.27
N VAL A 141 -10.72 25.81 19.96
CA VAL A 141 -11.74 24.96 20.56
C VAL A 141 -12.96 24.98 19.63
N VAL A 142 -13.22 23.86 18.97
CA VAL A 142 -14.33 23.71 18.01
C VAL A 142 -15.57 23.17 18.73
N GLU A 143 -16.76 23.59 18.29
CA GLU A 143 -18.04 23.13 18.87
C GLU A 143 -18.21 21.61 18.82
N GLY A 144 -17.74 20.97 17.74
CA GLY A 144 -17.75 19.51 17.58
C GLY A 144 -16.74 18.75 18.43
N HIS A 145 -16.01 19.45 19.31
CA HIS A 145 -14.94 18.95 20.18
C HIS A 145 -13.74 18.28 19.48
N ASN A 146 -13.76 18.19 18.16
CA ASN A 146 -12.69 17.67 17.31
C ASN A 146 -12.75 18.44 15.98
N TYR A 147 -11.62 18.59 15.30
CA TYR A 147 -11.63 19.21 13.97
C TYR A 147 -12.26 18.23 12.96
N ALA A 148 -13.12 18.71 12.08
CA ALA A 148 -13.94 17.85 11.23
C ALA A 148 -13.10 16.87 10.38
N PHE A 149 -11.93 17.30 9.92
CA PHE A 149 -11.04 16.49 9.08
C PHE A 149 -10.19 15.46 9.85
N GLU A 150 -10.10 15.51 11.19
CA GLU A 150 -9.15 14.69 11.98
C GLU A 150 -9.33 13.20 11.78
N LEU A 151 -10.58 12.71 11.82
CA LEU A 151 -10.88 11.30 11.67
C LEU A 151 -10.45 10.79 10.27
N SER A 152 -10.79 11.54 9.23
CA SER A 152 -10.37 11.21 7.87
C SER A 152 -8.85 11.28 7.70
N PHE A 153 -8.20 12.23 8.36
CA PHE A 153 -6.76 12.40 8.31
C PHE A 153 -6.02 11.22 8.95
N ILE A 154 -6.42 10.80 10.16
CA ILE A 154 -5.75 9.69 10.84
C ILE A 154 -5.96 8.37 10.10
N TYR A 155 -7.16 8.13 9.55
CA TYR A 155 -7.39 6.98 8.69
C TYR A 155 -6.57 7.02 7.41
N GLY A 156 -6.43 8.21 6.80
CA GLY A 156 -5.54 8.42 5.66
C GLY A 156 -4.09 8.10 6.00
N ALA A 157 -3.59 8.61 7.13
CA ALA A 157 -2.21 8.37 7.58
C ALA A 157 -1.93 6.88 7.84
N ILE A 158 -2.85 6.16 8.49
CA ILE A 158 -2.73 4.71 8.71
C ILE A 158 -2.79 3.95 7.38
N SER A 159 -3.68 4.35 6.47
CA SER A 159 -3.77 3.76 5.13
C SER A 159 -2.45 3.94 4.36
N LEU A 160 -1.87 5.14 4.41
CA LEU A 160 -0.59 5.46 3.79
C LEU A 160 0.55 4.64 4.41
N TYR A 161 0.55 4.45 5.72
CA TYR A 161 1.49 3.55 6.38
C TYR A 161 1.43 2.15 5.76
N PHE A 162 0.25 1.53 5.69
CA PHE A 162 0.11 0.18 5.14
C PHE A 162 0.35 0.11 3.62
N LEU A 163 0.10 1.20 2.90
CA LEU A 163 0.45 1.33 1.48
C LEU A 163 1.97 1.22 1.28
N CYS A 164 2.76 1.90 2.12
CA CYS A 164 4.22 1.91 2.06
C CYS A 164 4.84 0.65 2.67
N ALA A 165 4.48 0.33 3.91
CA ALA A 165 5.08 -0.75 4.70
C ALA A 165 4.57 -2.15 4.30
N GLY A 166 3.35 -2.24 3.75
CA GLY A 166 2.66 -3.52 3.55
C GLY A 166 2.03 -4.06 4.85
N PRO A 167 1.51 -5.31 4.84
CA PRO A 167 0.63 -5.80 5.90
C PRO A 167 1.35 -6.23 7.19
N GLY A 168 2.68 -6.34 7.22
CA GLY A 168 3.43 -6.95 8.33
C GLY A 168 3.50 -8.48 8.27
N ARG A 169 4.24 -9.11 9.19
CA ARG A 169 4.54 -10.56 9.14
C ARG A 169 3.37 -11.45 9.53
N LEU A 170 2.46 -10.96 10.38
CA LEU A 170 1.23 -11.64 10.78
C LEU A 170 0.14 -11.44 9.70
N SER A 171 0.30 -12.06 8.54
CA SER A 171 -0.65 -11.99 7.41
C SER A 171 -0.82 -13.35 6.73
N LEU A 172 -1.99 -13.60 6.11
CA LEU A 172 -2.31 -14.91 5.52
C LEU A 172 -1.39 -15.28 4.34
N PHE A 173 -0.97 -14.30 3.55
CA PHE A 173 -0.08 -14.50 2.41
C PHE A 173 1.32 -13.97 2.68
N ARG A 174 2.13 -14.77 3.37
CA ARG A 174 3.57 -14.52 3.49
C ARG A 174 4.31 -15.14 2.31
N LYS A 175 4.98 -14.32 1.49
CA LYS A 175 5.99 -14.84 0.55
C LYS A 175 7.11 -15.48 1.36
N THR A 176 7.19 -16.80 1.34
CA THR A 176 8.34 -17.54 1.85
C THR A 176 9.28 -17.78 0.67
N ASN A 177 10.44 -17.12 0.66
CA ASN A 177 11.47 -17.43 -0.34
C ASN A 177 12.00 -18.84 -0.06
N LYS A 178 11.76 -19.77 -0.98
CA LYS A 178 12.29 -21.13 -0.91
C LYS A 178 13.74 -21.08 -1.40
N ILE A 179 14.70 -21.23 -0.50
CA ILE A 179 16.11 -21.38 -0.86
C ILE A 179 16.32 -22.84 -1.27
N THR A 180 16.69 -23.08 -2.53
CA THR A 180 17.04 -24.41 -3.02
C THR A 180 18.56 -24.55 -2.98
N TYR A 181 19.07 -25.47 -2.17
CA TYR A 181 20.50 -25.78 -2.09
C TYR A 181 20.86 -26.78 -3.20
N TYR A 182 21.90 -26.49 -3.98
CA TYR A 182 22.52 -27.45 -4.87
C TYR A 182 23.77 -28.03 -4.18
N PRO A 183 23.84 -29.35 -3.93
CA PRO A 183 25.04 -29.95 -3.37
C PRO A 183 26.20 -29.85 -4.38
N LYS A 184 27.41 -29.61 -3.87
CA LYS A 184 28.64 -29.69 -4.68
C LYS A 184 28.81 -31.12 -5.16
N SER A 185 28.97 -31.34 -6.47
CA SER A 185 29.52 -32.61 -6.98
C SER A 185 30.98 -32.69 -6.52
N THR A 186 31.32 -33.75 -5.81
CA THR A 186 32.70 -34.15 -5.51
C THR A 186 33.37 -34.70 -6.77
#